data_AF-A0A3D1JV31-F1
#
_entry.id   AF-A0A3D1JV31-F1
#
_cell.length_a   1.000
_cell.length_b   1.000
_cell.length_c   1.000
_cell.angle_alpha   90.00
_cell.angle_beta   90.00
_cell.angle_gamma   90.00
#
_symmetry.space_group_name_H-M   'P 1'
#
loop_
_entity.id
_entity.type
_entity.pdbx_description
1 polymer ?
#
loop_
_entity_poly.entity_id
_entity_poly.type
_entity_poly.pdbx_seq_one_letter_code
_entity_poly.pdbx_strand_id
1 'polypeptide(L)'
;MTAFERRLAIISALRIRRQDTRGNLAAEFGVCKRTIENDVSFLSLYYPIYTEQGKFGGIFMAEDYNSACAPRMTERQINLLTRLLTLLDGEDREIMAEILKGYGG
;
A
#
# COMPACT_ATOMS: atom_id res chain seq x y z
N MET A 1 14.06 12.80 -9.00
CA MET A 1 12.99 11.79 -9.04
C MET A 1 12.10 12.04 -10.25
N THR A 2 11.86 11.02 -11.06
CA THR A 2 10.95 11.07 -12.21
C THR A 2 9.48 11.13 -11.76
N ALA A 3 8.56 11.42 -12.68
CA ALA A 3 7.13 11.40 -12.36
C ALA A 3 6.63 10.00 -11.99
N PHE A 4 7.14 8.96 -12.64
CA PHE A 4 6.78 7.57 -12.37
C PHE A 4 7.19 7.13 -10.96
N GLU A 5 8.46 7.33 -10.60
CA GLU A 5 8.97 7.02 -9.25
C GLU A 5 8.20 7.78 -8.17
N ARG A 6 7.91 9.06 -8.41
CA ARG A 6 7.14 9.89 -7.46
C ARG A 6 5.73 9.37 -7.24
N ARG A 7 5.04 8.98 -8.31
CA ARG A 7 3.69 8.42 -8.23
C ARG A 7 3.66 7.13 -7.45
N LEU A 8 4.63 6.23 -7.68
CA LEU A 8 4.79 5.02 -6.87
C LEU A 8 5.03 5.36 -5.40
N ALA A 9 5.92 6.32 -5.11
CA ALA A 9 6.20 6.75 -3.75
C ALA A 9 4.96 7.34 -3.05
N ILE A 10 4.13 8.12 -3.75
CA ILE A 10 2.85 8.64 -3.23
C ILE A 10 1.92 7.48 -2.84
N ILE A 11 1.78 6.45 -3.69
CA ILE A 11 0.96 5.27 -3.39
C ILE A 11 1.49 4.55 -2.14
N SER A 12 2.81 4.31 -2.08
CA SER A 12 3.43 3.66 -0.92
C SER A 12 3.22 4.44 0.37
N ALA A 13 3.37 5.77 0.34
CA ALA A 13 3.14 6.63 1.49
C ALA A 13 1.67 6.57 1.95
N LEU A 14 0.72 6.70 1.02
CA LEU A 14 -0.71 6.65 1.31
C LEU A 14 -1.18 5.27 1.79
N ARG A 15 -0.53 4.18 1.37
CA ARG A 15 -0.84 2.82 1.84
C ARG A 15 -0.54 2.66 3.34
N ILE A 16 0.55 3.28 3.79
CA ILE A 16 1.00 3.21 5.20
C ILE A 16 0.24 4.24 6.04
N ARG A 17 0.20 5.50 5.59
CA ARG A 17 -0.34 6.63 6.36
C ARG A 17 -1.85 6.79 6.25
N ARG A 18 -2.46 6.20 5.22
CA ARG A 18 -3.90 6.26 4.83
C ARG A 18 -4.42 7.63 4.43
N GLN A 19 -3.82 8.67 4.98
CA GLN A 19 -4.08 10.06 4.69
C GLN A 19 -2.76 10.82 4.65
N ASP A 20 -2.65 11.78 3.74
CA ASP A 20 -1.59 12.79 3.80
C ASP A 20 -2.05 14.12 3.22
N THR A 21 -1.22 15.15 3.29
CA THR A 21 -1.48 16.46 2.69
C THR A 21 -0.56 16.72 1.51
N ARG A 22 -1.04 17.54 0.56
CA ARG A 22 -0.23 18.02 -0.56
C ARG A 22 1.04 18.74 -0.10
N GLY A 23 0.98 19.44 1.03
CA GLY A 23 2.11 20.15 1.60
C GLY A 23 3.18 19.21 2.13
N ASN A 24 2.77 18.18 2.87
CA ASN A 24 3.69 17.17 3.40
C ASN A 24 4.36 16.39 2.27
N LEU A 25 3.58 15.85 1.31
CA LEU A 25 4.13 15.10 0.18
C LEU A 25 5.03 15.98 -0.70
N ALA A 26 4.70 17.27 -0.86
CA ALA A 26 5.54 18.23 -1.56
C ALA A 26 6.89 18.42 -0.85
N ALA A 27 6.87 18.60 0.47
CA ALA A 27 8.08 18.76 1.27
C ALA A 27 8.94 17.48 1.26
N GLU A 28 8.32 16.31 1.42
CA GLU A 28 8.99 15.01 1.44
C GLU A 28 9.66 14.68 0.11
N PHE A 29 9.00 14.96 -1.01
CA PHE A 29 9.52 14.65 -2.35
C PHE A 29 10.29 15.81 -2.99
N GLY A 30 10.43 16.96 -2.29
CA GLY A 30 11.13 18.13 -2.81
C GLY A 30 10.49 18.74 -4.07
N VAL A 31 9.16 18.70 -4.17
CA VAL A 31 8.41 19.24 -5.33
C VAL A 31 7.39 20.28 -4.89
N CYS A 32 6.79 21.01 -5.84
CA CYS A 32 5.74 21.96 -5.49
C CYS A 32 4.38 21.26 -5.30
N LYS A 33 3.46 21.91 -4.56
CA LYS A 33 2.10 21.40 -4.33
C LYS A 33 1.34 21.14 -5.64
N ARG A 34 1.58 21.96 -6.68
CA ARG A 34 0.99 21.79 -8.02
C ARG A 34 1.40 20.47 -8.66
N THR A 35 2.64 20.04 -8.48
CA THR A 35 3.14 18.76 -8.99
C THR A 35 2.45 17.59 -8.29
N ILE A 36 2.35 17.64 -6.95
CA ILE A 36 1.59 16.63 -6.20
C ILE A 36 0.13 16.58 -6.66
N GLU A 37 -0.50 17.74 -6.91
CA GLU A 37 -1.87 17.78 -7.41
C GLU A 37 -2.02 17.02 -8.73
N ASN A 38 -1.14 17.29 -9.69
CA ASN A 38 -1.17 16.63 -10.99
C ASN A 38 -0.95 15.11 -10.87
N ASP A 39 -0.05 14.68 -9.97
CA ASP A 39 0.19 13.27 -9.73
C ASP A 39 -0.99 12.59 -9.04
N VAL A 40 -1.62 13.24 -8.06
CA VAL A 40 -2.81 12.73 -7.38
C VAL A 40 -3.99 12.64 -8.34
N SER A 41 -4.23 13.66 -9.17
CA SER A 41 -5.28 13.62 -10.19
C SER A 41 -5.07 12.52 -11.22
N PHE A 42 -3.82 12.22 -11.58
CA PHE A 42 -3.50 11.08 -12.43
C PHE A 42 -3.75 9.76 -11.70
N LEU A 43 -3.27 9.64 -10.46
CA LEU A 43 -3.39 8.42 -9.66
C LEU A 43 -4.85 8.09 -9.31
N SER A 44 -5.71 9.08 -9.07
CA SER A 44 -7.14 8.87 -8.77
C SER A 44 -7.90 8.20 -9.92
N LEU A 45 -7.34 8.15 -11.12
CA LEU A 45 -7.93 7.40 -12.25
C LEU A 45 -7.67 5.89 -12.17
N TYR A 46 -6.63 5.46 -11.44
CA TYR A 46 -6.16 4.08 -11.40
C TYR A 46 -6.19 3.48 -9.99
N TYR A 47 -6.18 4.32 -8.98
CA TYR A 47 -6.15 3.97 -7.57
C TYR A 47 -7.33 4.64 -6.86
N PRO A 48 -7.92 4.00 -5.84
CA PRO A 48 -9.03 4.57 -5.10
C PRO A 48 -8.52 5.63 -4.13
N ILE A 49 -8.09 6.75 -4.69
CA ILE A 49 -7.59 7.92 -3.99
C ILE A 49 -8.57 9.06 -4.22
N TYR A 50 -8.93 9.74 -3.16
CA TYR A 50 -9.80 10.91 -3.21
C TYR A 50 -9.19 12.05 -2.40
N THR A 51 -9.68 13.26 -2.65
CA THR A 51 -9.21 14.43 -1.92
C THR A 51 -10.37 15.18 -1.32
N GLU A 52 -10.25 15.54 -0.05
CA GLU A 52 -11.21 16.40 0.63
C GLU A 52 -10.58 17.76 0.92
N GLN A 53 -11.41 18.81 0.86
CA GLN A 53 -11.00 20.18 1.20
C GLN A 53 -11.43 20.53 2.63
N GLY A 54 -10.73 21.45 3.28
CA GLY A 54 -11.04 21.94 4.62
C GLY A 54 -9.90 21.76 5.62
N LYS A 55 -10.16 22.10 6.89
CA LYS A 55 -9.16 22.10 7.98
C LYS A 55 -8.53 20.71 8.23
N PHE A 56 -9.28 19.65 7.95
CA PHE A 56 -8.86 18.26 8.04
C PHE A 56 -8.82 17.57 6.67
N GLY A 57 -8.88 18.36 5.60
CA GLY A 57 -8.78 17.89 4.23
C GLY A 57 -7.40 17.35 3.90
N GLY A 58 -7.29 16.67 2.78
CA GLY A 58 -6.10 15.94 2.42
C GLY A 58 -6.29 15.07 1.20
N ILE A 59 -5.36 14.15 1.04
CA ILE A 59 -5.37 13.08 0.05
C ILE A 59 -5.55 11.80 0.85
N PHE A 60 -6.57 11.02 0.50
CA PHE A 60 -6.99 9.84 1.22
C PHE A 60 -6.97 8.64 0.29
N MET A 61 -6.55 7.50 0.83
CA MET A 61 -6.70 6.21 0.17
C MET A 61 -7.91 5.51 0.76
N ALA A 62 -8.83 5.06 -0.11
CA ALA A 62 -10.06 4.40 0.31
C ALA A 62 -9.78 3.21 1.22
N GLU A 63 -10.64 3.01 2.21
CA GLU A 63 -10.32 2.11 3.30
C GLU A 63 -10.20 0.64 2.86
N ASP A 64 -10.98 0.28 1.86
CA ASP A 64 -11.08 -1.03 1.22
C ASP A 64 -9.88 -1.39 0.31
N TYR A 65 -9.01 -0.43 -0.01
CA TYR A 65 -7.89 -0.70 -0.91
C TYR A 65 -6.78 -1.58 -0.31
N ASN A 66 -6.61 -1.58 1.03
CA ASN A 66 -5.57 -2.38 1.68
C ASN A 66 -5.84 -3.89 1.58
N SER A 67 -7.10 -4.31 1.43
CA SER A 67 -7.51 -5.71 1.32
C SER A 67 -7.70 -6.18 -0.12
N ALA A 68 -8.05 -5.29 -1.06
CA ALA A 68 -8.37 -5.69 -2.43
C ALA A 68 -7.16 -5.83 -3.38
N CYS A 69 -6.04 -5.13 -3.13
CA CYS A 69 -4.89 -5.09 -4.05
C CYS A 69 -3.58 -5.65 -3.50
N ALA A 70 -3.52 -6.05 -2.24
CA ALA A 70 -2.41 -6.87 -1.76
C ALA A 70 -2.60 -8.30 -2.29
N PRO A 71 -1.63 -8.91 -2.99
CA PRO A 71 -1.71 -10.33 -3.31
C PRO A 71 -1.76 -11.11 -1.99
N ARG A 72 -2.97 -11.49 -1.59
CA ARG A 72 -3.22 -12.37 -0.45
C ARG A 72 -3.26 -13.79 -0.96
N MET A 73 -2.81 -14.71 -0.12
CA MET A 73 -2.98 -16.12 -0.40
C MET A 73 -4.48 -16.44 -0.38
N THR A 74 -4.92 -17.22 -1.37
CA THR A 74 -6.24 -17.83 -1.34
C THR A 74 -6.32 -18.84 -0.19
N GLU A 75 -7.51 -19.13 0.31
CA GLU A 75 -7.71 -20.18 1.34
C GLU A 75 -7.08 -21.52 0.94
N ARG A 76 -7.10 -21.85 -0.35
CA ARG A 76 -6.47 -23.07 -0.89
C ARG A 76 -4.95 -23.06 -0.72
N GLN A 77 -4.30 -21.92 -0.97
CA GLN A 77 -2.86 -21.76 -0.78
C GLN A 77 -2.49 -21.82 0.71
N ILE A 78 -3.26 -21.14 1.56
CA ILE A 78 -3.07 -21.17 3.02
C ILE A 78 -3.19 -22.61 3.54
N ASN A 79 -4.25 -23.33 3.15
CA ASN A 79 -4.47 -24.70 3.61
C ASN A 79 -3.34 -25.65 3.18
N LEU A 80 -2.86 -25.52 1.93
CA LEU A 80 -1.72 -26.28 1.44
C LEU A 80 -0.47 -26.01 2.29
N LEU A 81 -0.13 -24.74 2.50
CA LEU A 81 1.06 -24.36 3.24
C LEU A 81 0.97 -24.75 4.72
N THR A 82 -0.19 -24.62 5.36
CA THR A 82 -0.40 -25.09 6.74
C THR A 82 -0.21 -26.60 6.86
N ARG A 83 -0.62 -27.39 5.85
CA ARG A 83 -0.36 -28.84 5.81
C ARG A 83 1.12 -29.17 5.57
N LEU A 84 1.83 -28.37 4.77
CA LEU A 84 3.26 -28.54 4.55
C LEU A 84 4.07 -28.13 5.78
N LEU A 85 3.58 -27.15 6.55
CA LEU A 85 4.22 -26.67 7.77
C LEU A 85 4.32 -27.76 8.85
N THR A 86 3.45 -28.78 8.83
CA THR A 86 3.56 -29.93 9.74
C THR A 86 4.65 -30.92 9.35
N LEU A 87 5.22 -30.80 8.14
CA LEU A 87 6.27 -31.66 7.61
C LEU A 87 7.65 -30.99 7.64
N LEU A 88 7.70 -29.69 7.97
CA LEU A 88 8.92 -28.90 8.04
C LEU A 88 9.38 -28.79 9.49
N ASP A 89 10.70 -28.78 9.71
CA ASP A 89 11.34 -28.60 11.00
C ASP A 89 12.41 -27.51 10.93
N GLY A 90 12.76 -26.95 12.09
CA GLY A 90 13.81 -25.94 12.20
C GLY A 90 13.51 -24.65 11.43
N GLU A 91 14.54 -24.11 10.77
CA GLU A 91 14.52 -22.81 10.09
C GLU A 91 13.48 -22.74 8.96
N ASP A 92 13.31 -23.82 8.19
CA ASP A 92 12.34 -23.87 7.08
C ASP A 92 10.89 -23.70 7.58
N ARG A 93 10.60 -24.22 8.77
CA ARG A 93 9.28 -24.07 9.41
C ARG A 93 9.03 -22.63 9.84
N GLU A 94 10.06 -21.97 10.39
CA GLU A 94 9.98 -20.57 10.83
C GLU A 94 9.77 -19.64 9.63
N ILE A 95 10.54 -19.83 8.55
CA ILE A 95 10.39 -19.07 7.30
C ILE A 95 8.98 -19.26 6.72
N MET A 96 8.47 -20.50 6.67
CA MET A 96 7.13 -20.79 6.18
C MET A 96 6.04 -20.12 7.05
N ALA A 97 6.23 -20.07 8.37
CA ALA A 97 5.32 -19.40 9.30
C ALA A 97 5.30 -17.87 9.09
N GLU A 98 6.45 -17.25 8.83
CA GLU A 98 6.55 -15.83 8.52
C GLU A 98 5.84 -15.48 7.19
N ILE A 99 6.00 -16.32 6.16
CA ILE A 99 5.31 -16.16 4.89
C ILE A 99 3.78 -16.21 5.10
N LEU A 100 3.29 -17.18 5.88
CA LEU A 100 1.87 -17.29 6.21
C LEU A 100 1.37 -16.07 7.00
N LYS A 101 2.16 -15.54 7.93
CA LYS A 101 1.81 -14.34 8.71
C LYS A 101 1.80 -13.06 7.86
N GLY A 102 2.67 -12.97 6.86
CA GLY A 102 2.76 -11.79 5.98
C GLY A 102 1.71 -11.74 4.88
N TYR A 103 1.30 -12.90 4.36
CA TYR A 103 0.47 -12.99 3.14
C TYR A 103 -0.82 -13.81 3.32
N GLY A 104 -1.01 -14.50 4.45
CA GLY A 104 -2.13 -15.41 4.71
C GLY A 104 -3.42 -14.76 5.19
N GLY A 105 -3.43 -13.50 5.66
CA GLY A 105 -4.67 -12.83 6.09
C GLY A 105 -4.45 -11.66 7.02
#